data_AF-A0A3S7DD35-F1
#
_entry.id   AF-A0A3S7DD35-F1
#
_cell.length_a   1.000
_cell.length_b   1.000
_cell.length_c   1.000
_cell.angle_alpha   90.00
_cell.angle_beta   90.00
_cell.angle_gamma   90.00
#
_symmetry.space_group_name_H-M   'P 1'
#
loop_
_entity.id
_entity.type
_entity.pdbx_description
1 polymer ?
#
loop_
_entity_poly.entity_id
_entity_poly.type
_entity_poly.pdbx_seq_one_letter_code
_entity_poly.pdbx_strand_id
1 'polypeptide(L)' 'MWDPSTDDSIEDVANSSRNLNELLDLMHLCFKEMNPLQTEQLLGLALNISSDIDIWVKAEEKRREK' A
#
# COMPACT_ATOMS: atom_id res chain seq x y z
N MET A 1 -12.90 4.33 -6.44
CA MET A 1 -11.59 4.65 -5.84
C MET A 1 -11.83 4.64 -4.35
N TRP A 2 -11.14 3.76 -3.63
CA TRP A 2 -11.21 3.65 -2.17
C TRP A 2 -10.63 4.93 -1.54
N ASP A 3 -11.25 5.46 -0.48
CA ASP A 3 -10.77 6.62 0.25
C ASP A 3 -10.31 6.20 1.65
N PRO A 4 -8.99 6.06 1.88
CA PRO A 4 -8.45 5.58 3.15
C PRO A 4 -8.75 6.50 4.34
N SER A 5 -9.17 7.75 4.09
CA SER A 5 -9.46 8.71 5.15
C SER A 5 -10.88 8.61 5.71
N THR A 6 -11.82 8.06 4.93
CA THR A 6 -13.24 7.98 5.28
C THR A 6 -13.75 6.56 5.40
N ASP A 7 -13.05 5.59 4.81
CA ASP A 7 -13.36 4.17 4.96
C ASP A 7 -12.92 3.64 6.33
N ASP A 8 -13.77 2.86 6.99
CA ASP A 8 -13.52 2.21 8.28
C ASP A 8 -13.38 0.67 8.16
N SER A 9 -13.43 0.15 6.93
CA SER A 9 -13.25 -1.27 6.61
C SER A 9 -11.80 -1.72 6.87
N ILE A 10 -11.64 -2.53 7.92
CA ILE A 10 -10.38 -3.21 8.20
C ILE A 10 -10.01 -4.22 7.09
N GLU A 11 -11.00 -4.71 6.34
CA GLU A 11 -10.77 -5.67 5.26
C GLU A 11 -10.05 -5.01 4.08
N ASP A 12 -10.41 -3.78 3.73
CA ASP A 12 -9.81 -3.06 2.60
C ASP A 12 -8.37 -2.65 2.86
N VAL A 13 -8.05 -2.22 4.09
CA VAL A 13 -6.66 -1.96 4.49
C VAL A 13 -5.84 -3.25 4.60
N ALA A 14 -6.44 -4.35 5.03
CA ALA A 14 -5.77 -5.65 5.07
C ALA A 14 -5.48 -6.19 3.66
N ASN A 15 -6.41 -6.00 2.73
CA ASN A 15 -6.23 -6.35 1.31
C ASN A 15 -5.14 -5.47 0.69
N SER A 16 -5.15 -4.16 0.93
CA SER A 16 -4.10 -3.24 0.47
C SER A 16 -2.72 -3.61 1.03
N SER A 17 -2.66 -4.02 2.29
CA SER A 17 -1.41 -4.47 2.93
C SER A 17 -0.87 -5.77 2.32
N ARG A 18 -1.77 -6.72 1.98
CA ARG A 18 -1.38 -7.94 1.24
C ARG A 18 -0.88 -7.61 -0.16
N ASN A 19 -1.60 -6.75 -0.89
CA ASN A 19 -1.20 -6.32 -2.23
C ASN A 19 0.18 -5.65 -2.23
N LEU A 20 0.48 -4.82 -1.22
CA LEU A 20 1.80 -4.21 -1.06
C LEU A 20 2.90 -5.27 -0.87
N ASN A 21 2.68 -6.24 0.02
CA ASN A 21 3.65 -7.31 0.25
C ASN A 21 3.88 -8.15 -1.03
N GLU A 22 2.81 -8.56 -1.70
CA GLU A 22 2.90 -9.33 -2.95
C GLU A 22 3.65 -8.56 -4.05
N LEU A 23 3.39 -7.26 -4.17
CA LEU A 23 4.11 -6.39 -5.09
C LEU A 23 5.60 -6.35 -4.78
N LEU A 24 5.97 -6.12 -3.52
CA LEU A 24 7.37 -6.03 -3.10
C LEU A 24 8.10 -7.38 -3.27
N ASP A 25 7.43 -8.49 -2.98
CA ASP A 25 7.98 -9.83 -3.20
C ASP A 25 8.22 -10.11 -4.68
N LEU A 26 7.26 -9.77 -5.56
CA LEU A 26 7.43 -9.90 -7.01
C LEU A 26 8.57 -9.02 -7.53
N MET A 27 8.65 -7.77 -7.06
CA MET A 27 9.76 -6.87 -7.40
C MET A 27 11.10 -7.45 -6.94
N HIS A 28 11.16 -8.03 -5.74
CA HIS A 28 12.37 -8.67 -5.23
C HIS A 28 12.78 -9.90 -6.05
N LEU A 29 11.82 -10.71 -6.49
CA LEU A 29 12.10 -11.89 -7.33
C LEU A 29 12.59 -11.49 -8.73
N CYS A 30 12.03 -10.43 -9.31
CA CYS A 30 12.27 -10.06 -10.71
C CYS A 30 13.26 -8.89 -10.89
N PHE A 31 13.86 -8.36 -9.82
CA PHE A 31 14.63 -7.10 -9.88
C PHE A 31 15.76 -7.08 -10.91
N LYS A 32 16.37 -8.25 -11.20
CA LYS A 32 17.47 -8.38 -12.17
C LYS A 32 17.01 -8.26 -13.62
N GLU A 33 15.73 -8.53 -13.88
CA GLU A 33 15.11 -8.51 -15.22
C GLU A 33 14.34 -7.20 -15.46
N MET A 34 14.11 -6.41 -14.41
CA MET A 34 13.41 -5.13 -14.49
C MET A 34 14.31 -4.04 -15.05
N ASN A 35 13.80 -3.30 -16.03
CA ASN A 35 14.45 -2.08 -16.50
C ASN A 35 14.21 -0.91 -15.51
N PRO A 36 15.03 0.15 -15.55
CA PRO A 36 14.91 1.27 -14.61
C PRO A 36 13.52 1.90 -14.55
N LEU A 37 12.85 2.06 -15.70
CA LEU A 37 11.51 2.64 -15.75
C LEU A 37 10.46 1.75 -15.04
N GLN A 38 10.52 0.43 -15.26
CA GLN A 38 9.65 -0.52 -14.56
C GLN A 38 9.89 -0.47 -13.05
N THR A 39 11.16 -0.40 -12.64
CA THR A 39 11.54 -0.28 -11.22
C THR A 39 10.97 0.99 -10.60
N GLU A 40 11.15 2.14 -11.25
CA GLU A 40 10.63 3.42 -10.76
C GLU A 40 9.10 3.41 -10.66
N GLN A 41 8.40 2.90 -11.67
CA GLN A 41 6.93 2.84 -11.68
C GLN A 41 6.39 1.94 -10.58
N LEU A 42 6.99 0.76 -10.38
CA LEU A 42 6.55 -0.19 -9.36
C LEU A 42 6.89 0.30 -7.95
N LEU A 43 8.04 0.97 -7.76
CA LEU A 43 8.35 1.67 -6.50
C LEU A 43 7.34 2.78 -6.21
N GLY A 44 6.95 3.56 -7.22
CA GLY A 44 5.91 4.59 -7.09
C GLY A 44 4.56 4.00 -6.68
N LEU A 45 4.18 2.86 -7.27
CA LEU A 45 2.98 2.13 -6.88
C LEU A 45 3.04 1.64 -5.43
N ALA A 46 4.16 1.03 -5.02
CA ALA A 46 4.37 0.58 -3.65
C ALA A 46 4.28 1.74 -2.65
N LEU A 47 4.87 2.90 -2.99
CA LEU A 47 4.78 4.11 -2.18
C LEU A 47 3.34 4.59 -2.03
N ASN A 48 2.56 4.64 -3.11
CA ASN A 48 1.16 5.04 -3.05
C ASN A 48 0.34 4.11 -2.15
N ILE A 49 0.46 2.78 -2.31
CA ILE A 49 -0.26 1.82 -1.47
C ILE A 49 0.14 1.96 0.00
N SER A 50 1.44 2.14 0.28
CA SER A 50 1.93 2.34 1.65
C SER A 50 1.38 3.63 2.29
N SER A 51 1.25 4.70 1.50
CA SER A 51 0.67 5.97 1.94
C SER A 51 -0.81 5.82 2.27
N ASP A 52 -1.57 5.10 1.44
CA ASP A 52 -3.00 4.86 1.69
C ASP A 52 -3.21 4.07 2.99
N ILE A 53 -2.38 3.05 3.25
CA ILE A 53 -2.42 2.28 4.50
C ILE A 53 -2.09 3.18 5.70
N ASP A 54 -1.04 4.00 5.63
CA ASP A 54 -0.66 4.91 6.72
C ASP A 54 -1.75 5.94 7.03
N ILE A 55 -2.39 6.50 5.99
CA ILE A 55 -3.53 7.42 6.15
C ILE A 55 -4.67 6.73 6.90
N TRP A 56 -5.01 5.49 6.52
CA TRP A 56 -6.07 4.73 7.16
C TRP A 56 -5.73 4.41 8.62
N VAL A 57 -4.51 3.96 8.90
CA VAL A 57 -4.06 3.64 10.28
C VAL A 57 -4.15 4.88 11.18
N LYS A 58 -3.67 6.04 10.71
CA LYS A 58 -3.78 7.30 11.46
C LYS A 58 -5.23 7.73 11.69
N ALA A 59 -6.11 7.49 10.73
CA ALA A 59 -7.54 7.77 10.89
C ALA A 59 -8.16 6.84 11.93
N GLU A 60 -7.81 5.56 11.91
CA GLU A 60 -8.29 4.54 12.85
C GLU A 60 -7.80 4.79 14.28
N GLU A 61 -6.53 5.17 14.47
CA GLU A 61 -5.98 5.55 15.78
C GLU A 61 -6.83 6.68 16.41
N LYS A 62 -7.11 7.74 15.64
CA LYS A 62 -7.98 8.85 16.11
C LYS A 62 -9.41 8.43 16.41
N ARG A 63 -9.95 7.41 15.73
CA ARG A 63 -11.29 6.87 16.02
C ARG A 63 -11.32 6.14 17.36
N ARG A 64 -10.23 5.48 17.76
CA ARG A 64 -10.12 4.69 19.00
C ARG A 64 -9.70 5.50 20.22
N GLU A 65 -9.10 6.67 20.04
CA GLU A 65 -8.75 7.60 21.12
C GLU A 65 -9.95 8.40 21.65
N LYS A 66 -11.14 8.25 21.06
CA LYS A 66 -12.41 8.80 21.54
C LYS A 66 -13.12 7.87 22.52
#